data_AF-A0A7W0R800-F1
#
_entry.id   AF-A0A7W0R800-F1
#
_cell.length_a   1.000
_cell.length_b   1.000
_cell.length_c   1.000
_cell.angle_alpha   90.00
_cell.angle_beta   90.00
_cell.angle_gamma   90.00
#
_symmetry.space_group_name_H-M   'P 1'
#
loop_
_entity.id
_entity.type
_entity.pdbx_description
1 polymer ?
#
loop_
_entity_poly.entity_id
_entity_poly.type
_entity_poly.pdbx_seq_one_letter_code
_entity_poly.pdbx_strand_id
1 'polypeptide(L)'
;RLEQTPKLVIAALNGHAVGGGLEVAMAADMRIAKKDGGKLGLPEVALGVLPGTGGTQRLARLVGKARAIELMATGRLMSFDDAHTLGIVTEVWGEEKLKGRSFAEAVHDYAKQFTPPNKASKAVGRMKRAVQSGAEAGFLEGLAIERELQQLLFQGEDAKEGLAANLEKRPAKFSGR
;
A
#
# COMPACT_ATOMS: atom_id res chain seq x y z
N ARG A 1 10.75 5.67 -6.09
CA ARG A 1 9.89 5.83 -7.30
C ARG A 1 8.45 5.33 -7.06
N LEU A 2 8.25 4.14 -6.47
CA LEU A 2 6.90 3.60 -6.18
C LEU A 2 6.08 4.48 -5.22
N GLU A 3 6.67 4.99 -4.15
CA GLU A 3 5.97 5.83 -3.15
C GLU A 3 5.62 7.22 -3.70
N GLN A 4 6.40 7.71 -4.68
CA GLN A 4 6.29 9.07 -5.18
C GLN A 4 5.40 9.20 -6.44
N THR A 5 4.97 8.08 -7.04
CA THR A 5 4.02 8.11 -8.16
C THR A 5 2.58 8.33 -7.68
N PRO A 6 1.72 9.04 -8.43
CA PRO A 6 0.29 9.16 -8.14
C PRO A 6 -0.52 7.90 -8.48
N LYS A 7 0.12 6.78 -8.85
CA LYS A 7 -0.56 5.50 -9.05
C LYS A 7 -0.48 4.67 -7.77
N LEU A 8 -1.58 4.05 -7.35
CA LEU A 8 -1.53 3.03 -6.30
C LEU A 8 -0.70 1.84 -6.77
N VAL A 9 0.08 1.29 -5.84
CA VAL A 9 0.95 0.14 -6.04
C VAL A 9 0.57 -0.90 -4.99
N ILE A 10 0.22 -2.10 -5.44
CA ILE A 10 -0.09 -3.25 -4.59
C ILE A 10 1.01 -4.29 -4.80
N ALA A 11 1.68 -4.69 -3.72
CA ALA A 11 2.57 -5.83 -3.73
C ALA A 11 1.76 -7.11 -3.47
N ALA A 12 1.71 -8.00 -4.46
CA ALA A 12 1.05 -9.31 -4.37
C ALA A 12 2.09 -10.36 -3.96
N LEU A 13 2.07 -10.80 -2.70
CA LEU A 13 3.07 -11.71 -2.13
C LEU A 13 2.58 -13.16 -2.20
N ASN A 14 3.04 -13.92 -3.20
CA ASN A 14 2.69 -15.33 -3.41
C ASN A 14 3.88 -16.29 -3.25
N GLY A 15 4.93 -15.84 -2.57
CA GLY A 15 6.21 -16.52 -2.40
C GLY A 15 7.03 -15.87 -1.28
N HIS A 16 8.24 -16.37 -1.02
CA HIS A 16 9.14 -15.71 -0.06
C HIS A 16 9.46 -14.27 -0.48
N ALA A 17 9.31 -13.33 0.46
CA ALA A 17 9.68 -11.93 0.29
C ALA A 17 10.76 -11.60 1.32
N VAL A 18 12.03 -11.76 0.94
CA VAL A 18 13.16 -11.72 1.87
C VAL A 18 14.20 -10.70 1.41
N GLY A 19 14.77 -9.96 2.36
CA GLY A 19 15.72 -8.89 2.10
C GLY A 19 15.15 -7.85 1.12
N GLY A 20 15.87 -7.59 0.03
CA GLY A 20 15.44 -6.66 -1.03
C GLY A 20 14.02 -6.91 -1.56
N GLY A 21 13.54 -8.16 -1.60
CA GLY A 21 12.16 -8.47 -1.99
C GLY A 21 11.12 -7.87 -1.04
N LEU A 22 11.39 -7.93 0.28
CA LEU A 22 10.56 -7.27 1.28
C LEU A 22 10.73 -5.75 1.24
N GLU A 23 11.94 -5.24 0.99
CA GLU A 23 12.17 -3.79 0.87
C GLU A 23 11.35 -3.18 -0.27
N VAL A 24 11.27 -3.87 -1.41
CA VAL A 24 10.41 -3.48 -2.53
C VAL A 24 8.93 -3.59 -2.16
N ALA A 25 8.52 -4.67 -1.48
CA ALA A 25 7.13 -4.85 -1.05
C ALA A 25 6.67 -3.76 -0.07
N MET A 26 7.52 -3.36 0.87
CA MET A 26 7.23 -2.27 1.82
C MET A 26 7.16 -0.90 1.15
N ALA A 27 7.76 -0.71 -0.02
CA ALA A 27 7.62 0.50 -0.82
C ALA A 27 6.29 0.59 -1.59
N ALA A 28 5.51 -0.50 -1.63
CA ALA A 28 4.14 -0.48 -2.15
C ALA A 28 3.18 0.18 -1.15
N ASP A 29 2.02 0.63 -1.61
CA ASP A 29 1.02 1.24 -0.72
C ASP A 29 0.26 0.16 0.06
N MET A 30 0.04 -0.99 -0.56
CA MET A 30 -0.62 -2.15 0.03
C MET A 30 0.20 -3.42 -0.21
N ARG A 31 0.12 -4.36 0.72
CA ARG A 31 0.81 -5.66 0.66
C ARG A 31 -0.21 -6.75 0.94
N ILE A 32 -0.64 -7.43 -0.11
CA ILE A 32 -1.59 -8.53 -0.02
C ILE A 32 -0.80 -9.82 -0.16
N ALA A 33 -0.95 -10.74 0.78
CA ALA A 33 -0.23 -11.99 0.78
C ALA A 33 -1.16 -13.19 0.57
N LYS A 34 -0.69 -14.20 -0.17
CA LYS A 34 -1.38 -15.48 -0.29
C LYS A 34 -1.11 -16.28 0.98
N LYS A 35 -2.15 -16.71 1.69
CA LYS A 35 -2.02 -17.55 2.88
C LYS A 35 -1.13 -18.77 2.59
N ASP A 36 -0.22 -19.08 3.50
CA ASP A 36 0.78 -20.15 3.39
C ASP A 36 1.67 -20.10 2.12
N GLY A 37 1.66 -18.97 1.39
CA GLY A 37 2.43 -18.81 0.16
C GLY A 37 3.93 -18.58 0.37
N GLY A 38 4.35 -18.30 1.61
CA GLY A 38 5.75 -18.04 1.92
C GLY A 38 5.97 -17.42 3.28
N LYS A 39 7.17 -16.86 3.44
CA LYS A 39 7.62 -16.13 4.63
C LYS A 39 8.29 -14.83 4.21
N LEU A 40 8.35 -13.87 5.13
CA LEU A 40 9.04 -12.61 4.91
C LEU A 40 10.00 -12.25 6.06
N GLY A 41 10.99 -11.42 5.76
CA GLY A 41 11.93 -10.88 6.75
C GLY A 41 13.11 -10.16 6.12
N LEU A 42 13.93 -9.53 6.96
CA LEU A 42 15.16 -8.83 6.58
C LEU A 42 16.37 -9.51 7.25
N PRO A 43 16.90 -10.61 6.68
CA PRO A 43 17.96 -11.42 7.28
C PRO A 43 19.38 -10.96 6.94
N GLU A 44 19.56 -9.74 6.41
CA GLU A 44 20.84 -9.18 5.98
C GLU A 44 21.94 -9.25 7.06
N VAL A 45 21.56 -9.25 8.34
CA VAL A 45 22.48 -9.42 9.48
C VAL A 45 23.31 -10.70 9.39
N ALA A 46 22.77 -11.78 8.81
CA ALA A 46 23.48 -13.04 8.61
C ALA A 46 24.64 -12.91 7.60
N LEU A 47 24.61 -11.87 6.76
CA LEU A 47 25.66 -11.51 5.82
C LEU A 47 26.60 -10.43 6.36
N GLY A 48 26.42 -9.99 7.61
CA GLY A 48 27.19 -8.91 8.22
C GLY A 48 26.85 -7.51 7.67
N VAL A 49 25.68 -7.34 7.05
CA VAL A 49 25.22 -6.06 6.49
C VAL A 49 23.81 -5.72 6.98
N LEU A 50 23.33 -4.52 6.65
CA LEU A 50 21.98 -4.06 6.96
C LEU A 50 21.09 -4.02 5.71
N PRO A 51 19.76 -3.95 5.86
CA PRO A 51 18.83 -3.74 4.74
C PRO A 51 19.05 -2.38 4.07
N GLY A 52 19.59 -2.40 2.84
CA GLY A 52 20.17 -1.23 2.17
C GLY A 52 19.24 -0.48 1.20
N THR A 53 18.09 -1.05 0.84
CA THR A 53 17.14 -0.48 -0.14
C THR A 53 15.97 0.25 0.55
N GLY A 54 16.18 0.66 1.81
CA GLY A 54 15.22 1.38 2.64
C GLY A 54 14.45 0.50 3.63
N GLY A 55 14.83 -0.76 3.80
CA GLY A 55 14.23 -1.69 4.76
C GLY A 55 14.30 -1.17 6.20
N THR A 56 15.44 -0.60 6.60
CA THR A 56 15.60 0.02 7.94
C THR A 56 14.58 1.14 8.19
N GLN A 57 14.27 1.92 7.16
CA GLN A 57 13.39 3.09 7.26
C GLN A 57 11.92 2.72 7.22
N ARG A 58 11.54 1.82 6.29
CA ARG A 58 10.14 1.41 6.10
C ARG A 58 9.66 0.50 7.21
N LEU A 59 10.49 -0.49 7.60
CA LEU A 59 10.09 -1.39 8.68
C LEU A 59 9.88 -0.63 9.99
N ALA A 60 10.78 0.30 10.33
CA ALA A 60 10.64 1.13 11.53
C ALA A 60 9.36 2.00 11.54
N ARG A 61 8.90 2.48 10.36
CA ARG A 61 7.63 3.21 10.22
C ARG A 61 6.41 2.30 10.33
N LEU A 62 6.51 1.04 9.90
CA LEU A 62 5.41 0.07 9.94
C LEU A 62 5.19 -0.51 11.34
N VAL A 63 6.27 -0.89 12.04
CA VAL A 63 6.17 -1.66 13.29
C VAL A 63 6.73 -0.94 14.52
N GLY A 64 7.25 0.27 14.35
CA GLY A 64 7.97 1.01 15.39
C GLY A 64 9.44 0.58 15.53
N LYS A 65 10.26 1.47 16.12
CA LYS A 65 11.72 1.34 16.16
C LYS A 65 12.20 0.06 16.86
N ALA A 66 11.69 -0.22 18.06
CA ALA A 66 12.14 -1.36 18.87
C ALA A 66 11.89 -2.69 18.17
N ARG A 67 10.68 -2.87 17.64
CA ARG A 67 10.31 -4.09 16.91
C ARG A 67 11.10 -4.22 15.61
N ALA A 68 11.29 -3.14 14.86
CA ALA A 68 12.07 -3.18 13.64
C ALA A 68 13.52 -3.61 13.89
N ILE A 69 14.15 -3.09 14.96
CA ILE A 69 15.50 -3.49 15.36
C ILE A 69 15.55 -4.97 15.74
N GLU A 70 14.62 -5.46 16.57
CA GLU A 70 14.53 -6.90 16.93
C GLU A 70 14.46 -7.79 15.68
N LEU A 71 13.55 -7.47 14.76
CA LEU A 71 13.35 -8.26 13.55
C LEU A 71 14.59 -8.29 12.65
N MET A 72 15.25 -7.14 12.45
CA MET A 72 16.47 -7.06 11.63
C MET A 72 17.68 -7.69 12.32
N ALA A 73 17.84 -7.49 13.63
CA ALA A 73 18.98 -8.03 14.38
C ALA A 73 18.91 -9.54 14.58
N THR A 74 17.69 -10.09 14.74
CA THR A 74 17.49 -11.55 14.75
C THR A 74 17.55 -12.16 13.35
N GLY A 75 17.28 -11.37 12.31
CA GLY A 75 17.18 -11.83 10.93
C GLY A 75 16.07 -12.86 10.70
N ARG A 76 15.11 -13.00 11.64
CA ARG A 76 14.13 -14.08 11.59
C ARG A 76 13.10 -13.88 10.49
N LEU A 77 12.74 -14.97 9.83
CA LEU A 77 11.62 -14.99 8.90
C LEU A 77 10.31 -15.28 9.67
N MET A 78 9.22 -14.65 9.23
CA MET A 78 7.89 -14.84 9.82
C MET A 78 6.85 -15.22 8.78
N SER A 79 5.76 -15.82 9.24
CA SER A 79 4.60 -16.11 8.39
C SER A 79 3.92 -14.81 7.93
N PHE A 80 3.08 -14.91 6.90
CA PHE A 80 2.28 -13.75 6.49
C PHE A 80 1.22 -13.35 7.51
N ASP A 81 0.69 -14.30 8.30
CA ASP A 81 -0.27 -14.00 9.36
C ASP A 81 0.37 -13.22 10.52
N ASP A 82 1.60 -13.60 10.91
CA ASP A 82 2.38 -12.83 11.89
C ASP A 82 2.69 -11.42 11.36
N ALA A 83 3.09 -11.33 10.09
CA ALA A 83 3.40 -10.06 9.46
C ALA A 83 2.17 -9.16 9.33
N HIS A 84 0.97 -9.74 9.15
CA HIS A 84 -0.28 -9.01 9.14
C HIS A 84 -0.63 -8.47 10.53
N THR A 85 -0.46 -9.29 11.57
CA THR A 85 -0.64 -8.87 12.97
C THR A 85 0.28 -7.70 13.34
N LEU A 86 1.48 -7.65 12.77
CA LEU A 86 2.43 -6.55 12.96
C LEU A 86 2.15 -5.33 12.06
N GLY A 87 1.22 -5.41 11.11
CA GLY A 87 0.94 -4.33 10.14
C GLY A 87 1.93 -4.23 8.96
N ILE A 88 2.84 -5.20 8.82
CA ILE A 88 3.74 -5.29 7.66
C ILE A 88 2.95 -5.73 6.44
N VAL A 89 2.02 -6.68 6.57
CA VAL A 89 1.12 -7.12 5.50
C VAL A 89 -0.26 -6.51 5.73
N THR A 90 -0.87 -5.90 4.71
CA THR A 90 -2.19 -5.27 4.87
C THR A 90 -3.31 -6.30 4.90
N GLU A 91 -3.19 -7.40 4.15
CA GLU A 91 -4.21 -8.45 4.05
C GLU A 91 -3.56 -9.82 3.75
N VAL A 92 -4.12 -10.89 4.32
CA VAL A 92 -3.74 -12.28 4.00
C VAL A 92 -4.95 -13.02 3.43
N TRP A 93 -4.81 -13.53 2.21
CA TRP A 93 -5.91 -14.14 1.47
C TRP A 93 -5.72 -15.65 1.35
N GLY A 94 -6.65 -16.40 1.95
CA GLY A 94 -6.82 -17.83 1.74
C GLY A 94 -7.92 -18.14 0.71
N GLU A 95 -8.30 -19.41 0.62
CA GLU A 95 -9.26 -19.89 -0.39
C GLU A 95 -10.64 -19.20 -0.31
N GLU A 96 -11.09 -18.84 0.89
CA GLU A 96 -12.33 -18.06 1.10
C GLU A 96 -12.36 -16.77 0.28
N LYS A 97 -11.24 -16.06 0.21
CA LYS A 97 -11.13 -14.77 -0.49
C LYS A 97 -10.91 -14.96 -1.98
N LEU A 98 -10.17 -16.01 -2.34
CA LEU A 98 -9.86 -16.34 -3.73
C LEU A 98 -11.09 -16.81 -4.49
N LYS A 99 -11.95 -17.60 -3.84
CA LYS A 99 -13.20 -18.14 -4.41
C LYS A 99 -12.93 -18.90 -5.72
N GLY A 100 -11.92 -19.78 -5.74
CA GLY A 100 -11.52 -20.54 -6.91
C GLY A 100 -10.76 -19.78 -8.00
N ARG A 101 -10.52 -18.47 -7.85
CA ARG A 101 -9.65 -17.70 -8.77
C ARG A 101 -8.18 -17.86 -8.40
N SER A 102 -7.28 -17.64 -9.34
CA SER A 102 -5.86 -17.54 -9.00
C SER A 102 -5.61 -16.30 -8.12
N PHE A 103 -4.57 -16.37 -7.27
CA PHE A 103 -4.19 -15.23 -6.42
C PHE A 103 -3.89 -13.96 -7.23
N ALA A 104 -3.22 -14.11 -8.38
CA ALA A 104 -2.90 -12.98 -9.25
C ALA A 104 -4.16 -12.32 -9.83
N GLU A 105 -5.13 -13.11 -10.31
CA GLU A 105 -6.40 -12.59 -10.81
C GLU A 105 -7.20 -11.89 -9.71
N ALA A 106 -7.27 -12.49 -8.52
CA ALA A 106 -7.98 -11.90 -7.39
C ALA A 106 -7.41 -10.53 -6.99
N VAL A 107 -6.08 -10.40 -6.91
CA VAL A 107 -5.42 -9.12 -6.59
C VAL A 107 -5.62 -8.11 -7.72
N HIS A 108 -5.56 -8.54 -8.98
CA HIS A 108 -5.81 -7.67 -10.13
C HIS A 108 -7.25 -7.13 -10.13
N ASP A 109 -8.25 -7.97 -9.87
CA ASP A 109 -9.64 -7.54 -9.77
C ASP A 109 -9.88 -6.61 -8.58
N TYR A 110 -9.20 -6.83 -7.46
CA TYR A 110 -9.21 -5.90 -6.34
C TYR A 110 -8.61 -4.54 -6.74
N ALA A 111 -7.49 -4.53 -7.48
CA ALA A 111 -6.90 -3.28 -7.98
C ALA A 111 -7.85 -2.48 -8.88
N LYS A 112 -8.66 -3.15 -9.72
CA LYS A 112 -9.67 -2.49 -10.59
C LYS A 112 -10.77 -1.76 -9.82
N GLN A 113 -10.96 -2.07 -8.54
CA GLN A 113 -11.93 -1.36 -7.70
C GLN A 113 -11.50 0.09 -7.47
N PHE A 114 -10.20 0.40 -7.61
CA PHE A 114 -9.65 1.75 -7.46
C PHE A 114 -9.53 2.53 -8.77
N THR A 115 -10.01 1.98 -9.88
CA THR A 115 -9.95 2.62 -11.20
C THR A 115 -11.35 3.02 -11.69
N PRO A 116 -11.45 3.92 -12.69
CA PRO A 116 -12.69 4.17 -13.41
C PRO A 116 -13.30 2.86 -13.96
N PRO A 117 -14.64 2.74 -13.96
CA PRO A 117 -15.62 3.72 -13.49
C PRO A 117 -15.87 3.68 -11.97
N ASN A 118 -15.24 2.76 -11.23
CA ASN A 118 -15.55 2.48 -9.82
C ASN A 118 -15.09 3.59 -8.86
N LYS A 119 -13.92 4.18 -9.15
CA LYS A 119 -13.33 5.30 -8.37
C LYS A 119 -12.69 6.32 -9.30
N ALA A 120 -12.71 7.57 -8.87
CA ALA A 120 -11.97 8.66 -9.50
C ALA A 120 -10.47 8.43 -9.32
N SER A 121 -9.78 7.97 -10.38
CA SER A 121 -8.36 7.62 -10.31
C SER A 121 -7.47 8.78 -9.89
N LYS A 122 -7.81 10.02 -10.27
CA LYS A 122 -7.10 11.23 -9.81
C LYS A 122 -7.24 11.43 -8.31
N ALA A 123 -8.42 11.18 -7.73
CA ALA A 123 -8.64 11.27 -6.30
C ALA A 123 -7.82 10.21 -5.56
N VAL A 124 -7.88 8.96 -6.03
CA VAL A 124 -7.08 7.84 -5.53
C VAL A 124 -5.58 8.18 -5.49
N GLY A 125 -5.06 8.70 -6.60
CA GLY A 125 -3.65 9.07 -6.68
C GLY A 125 -3.25 10.23 -5.77
N ARG A 126 -4.13 11.22 -5.61
CA ARG A 126 -3.88 12.38 -4.75
C ARG A 126 -4.01 12.03 -3.26
N MET A 127 -4.91 11.14 -2.88
CA MET A 127 -4.95 10.57 -1.52
C MET A 127 -3.61 9.93 -1.17
N LYS A 128 -3.07 9.08 -2.06
CA LYS A 128 -1.72 8.52 -1.89
C LYS A 128 -0.67 9.62 -1.72
N ARG A 129 -0.67 10.64 -2.57
CA ARG A 129 0.32 11.74 -2.50
C ARG A 129 0.24 12.53 -1.21
N ALA A 130 -0.97 12.83 -0.74
CA ALA A 130 -1.22 13.55 0.51
C ALA A 130 -0.64 12.76 1.69
N VAL A 131 -0.94 11.46 1.77
CA VAL A 131 -0.42 10.59 2.85
C VAL A 131 1.10 10.44 2.74
N GLN A 132 1.63 10.05 1.58
CA GLN A 132 3.07 9.75 1.42
C GLN A 132 3.98 10.97 1.60
N SER A 133 3.54 12.15 1.15
CA SER A 133 4.35 13.37 1.27
C SER A 133 4.09 14.07 2.60
N GLY A 134 2.83 14.09 3.05
CA GLY A 134 2.44 14.73 4.31
C GLY A 134 2.98 14.00 5.54
N ALA A 135 3.08 12.66 5.51
CA ALA A 135 3.63 11.89 6.62
C ALA A 135 5.14 12.12 6.85
N GLU A 136 5.86 12.62 5.84
CA GLU A 136 7.28 12.99 5.95
C GLU A 136 7.46 14.50 6.25
N ALA A 137 6.36 15.24 6.43
CA ALA A 137 6.35 16.66 6.78
C ALA A 137 5.79 16.88 8.20
N GLY A 138 5.86 18.12 8.68
CA GLY A 138 5.14 18.53 9.88
C GLY A 138 3.62 18.50 9.64
N PHE A 139 2.84 18.41 10.72
CA PHE A 139 1.39 18.27 10.62
C PHE A 139 0.73 19.41 9.84
N LEU A 140 1.15 20.66 10.09
CA LEU A 140 0.59 21.84 9.41
C LEU A 140 0.95 21.86 7.91
N GLU A 141 2.17 21.46 7.57
CA GLU A 141 2.62 21.31 6.18
C GLU A 141 1.87 20.19 5.47
N GLY A 142 1.61 19.08 6.16
CA GLY A 142 0.77 17.99 5.67
C GLY A 142 -0.65 18.46 5.32
N LEU A 143 -1.26 19.27 6.19
CA LEU A 143 -2.58 19.88 5.91
C LEU A 143 -2.53 20.86 4.72
N ALA A 144 -1.43 21.60 4.55
CA ALA A 144 -1.26 22.46 3.39
C ALA A 144 -1.21 21.66 2.08
N ILE A 145 -0.43 20.57 2.06
CA ILE A 145 -0.37 19.63 0.93
C ILE A 145 -1.75 19.03 0.63
N GLU A 146 -2.48 18.58 1.66
CA GLU A 146 -3.82 18.03 1.51
C GLU A 146 -4.77 19.04 0.85
N ARG A 147 -4.78 20.28 1.33
CA ARG A 147 -5.64 21.34 0.80
C ARG A 147 -5.37 21.63 -0.68
N GLU A 148 -4.11 21.72 -1.07
CA GLU A 148 -3.73 21.96 -2.48
C GLU A 148 -4.17 20.82 -3.39
N LEU A 149 -3.91 19.57 -2.98
CA LEU A 149 -4.31 18.39 -3.74
C LEU A 149 -5.85 18.29 -3.86
N GLN A 150 -6.57 18.65 -2.80
CA GLN A 150 -8.03 18.67 -2.79
C GLN A 150 -8.60 19.76 -3.72
N GLN A 151 -8.01 20.96 -3.73
CA GLN A 151 -8.41 22.03 -4.65
C GLN A 151 -8.27 21.61 -6.12
N LEU A 152 -7.19 20.88 -6.46
CA LEU A 152 -7.02 20.32 -7.80
C LEU A 152 -8.04 19.23 -8.16
N LEU A 153 -8.66 18.57 -7.17
CA LEU A 153 -9.74 17.60 -7.41
C LEU A 153 -11.06 18.31 -7.72
N PHE A 154 -11.37 19.39 -7.01
CA PHE A 154 -12.60 20.16 -7.25
C PHE A 154 -12.69 20.79 -8.64
N GLN A 155 -11.55 20.95 -9.33
CA GLN A 155 -11.50 21.41 -10.72
C GLN A 155 -11.85 20.31 -11.75
N GLY A 156 -11.86 19.02 -11.35
CA GLY A 156 -12.07 17.88 -12.23
C GLY A 156 -13.54 17.55 -12.51
N GLU A 157 -13.79 16.76 -13.55
CA GLU A 157 -15.12 16.27 -13.92
C GLU A 157 -15.62 15.23 -12.90
N ASP A 158 -14.73 14.36 -12.43
CA ASP A 158 -15.06 13.30 -11.48
C ASP A 158 -15.60 13.85 -10.14
N ALA A 159 -15.16 15.04 -9.70
CA ALA A 159 -15.71 15.68 -8.50
C ALA A 159 -17.15 16.13 -8.71
N LYS A 160 -17.47 16.71 -9.88
CA LYS A 160 -18.83 17.12 -10.24
C LYS A 160 -19.77 15.92 -10.32
N GLU A 161 -19.34 14.86 -11.00
CA GLU A 161 -20.09 13.60 -11.11
C GLU A 161 -20.31 12.95 -9.74
N GLY A 162 -19.27 12.86 -8.91
CA GLY A 162 -19.39 12.27 -7.57
C GLY A 162 -20.39 13.02 -6.68
N LEU A 163 -20.37 14.36 -6.71
CA LEU A 163 -21.30 15.18 -5.95
C LEU A 163 -22.73 15.06 -6.48
N ALA A 164 -22.92 15.12 -7.81
CA ALA A 164 -24.23 14.96 -8.44
C ALA A 164 -24.83 13.57 -8.17
N ALA A 165 -24.07 12.50 -8.38
CA ALA A 165 -24.50 11.13 -8.13
C ALA A 165 -24.91 10.90 -6.67
N ASN A 166 -24.20 11.51 -5.72
CA ASN A 166 -24.54 11.45 -4.30
C ASN A 166 -25.87 12.16 -3.99
N LEU A 167 -26.11 13.34 -4.57
CA LEU A 167 -27.39 14.06 -4.45
C LEU A 167 -28.55 13.27 -5.08
N GLU A 168 -28.31 12.64 -6.23
CA GLU A 168 -29.27 11.84 -6.99
C GLU A 168 -29.44 10.40 -6.45
N LYS A 169 -28.67 10.01 -5.41
CA LYS A 169 -28.67 8.66 -4.82
C LYS A 169 -28.44 7.53 -5.82
N ARG A 170 -27.55 7.76 -6.80
CA ARG A 170 -27.14 6.76 -7.79
C ARG A 170 -25.64 6.44 -7.69
N PRO A 171 -25.18 5.31 -8.24
CA PRO A 171 -23.75 5.07 -8.39
C PRO A 171 -23.11 6.12 -9.30
N ALA A 172 -21.99 6.69 -8.85
CA ALA A 172 -21.15 7.56 -9.67
C ALA A 172 -20.42 6.75 -10.75
N LYS A 173 -20.23 7.35 -11.93
CA LYS A 173 -19.45 6.78 -13.02
C LYS A 173 -18.26 7.68 -13.33
N PHE A 174 -17.13 7.38 -12.72
CA PHE A 174 -15.92 8.19 -12.89
C PHE A 174 -15.28 7.92 -14.25
N SER A 175 -14.65 8.95 -14.81
CA SER A 175 -13.92 8.89 -16.10
C SER A 175 -12.41 9.02 -15.92
N GLY A 176 -11.94 9.42 -14.73
CA GLY A 176 -10.54 9.72 -14.48
C GLY A 176 -10.12 11.12 -14.95
N ARG A 177 -11.09 12.02 -15.18
CA ARG A 177 -10.86 13.38 -15.68
C ARG A 177 -11.14 14.45 -14.63
#